data_AF-A0A6G9YG73-F1
#
_entry.id   AF-A0A6G9YG73-F1
#
_cell.length_a   1.000
_cell.length_b   1.000
_cell.length_c   1.000
_cell.angle_alpha   90.00
_cell.angle_beta   90.00
_cell.angle_gamma   90.00
#
_symmetry.space_group_name_H-M   'P 1'
#
loop_
_entity.id
_entity.type
_entity.pdbx_description
1 polymer ?
#
loop_
_entity_poly.entity_id
_entity_poly.type
_entity_poly.pdbx_seq_one_letter_code
_entity_poly.pdbx_strand_id
1 'polypeptide(L)'
;MTRTERWDSDRWPEVERESERRDRARYEEDGAPIVNPYAIVALVGALLGLFPVAIVFGMIAFGHPRGRAMASFALLIGLMEVGAIVSLVMFGGTALRDFLHRADRSAAVSETVQPTVRATPATTTASAAATPTPTPATTTAAATGTPVKGQTCTEAQVGLIGTAADGSTLLCLFSSGVNGGYKWAGPYAVASGVQQTGTSCDPSAQKSARTTDGRALVCEGQGRNAMWVPWTEL
;
A
#
# COMPACT_ATOMS: atom_id res chain seq x y z
N MET A 1 -73.61 -9.79 -5.62
CA MET A 1 -72.93 -8.75 -6.41
C MET A 1 -72.47 -7.65 -5.47
N THR A 2 -71.18 -7.62 -5.11
CA THR A 2 -70.47 -6.49 -4.47
C THR A 2 -68.99 -6.87 -4.41
N ARG A 3 -68.18 -6.27 -5.29
CA ARG A 3 -67.25 -5.15 -5.06
C ARG A 3 -65.90 -5.64 -4.54
N THR A 4 -64.97 -5.79 -5.48
CA THR A 4 -63.55 -6.04 -5.24
C THR A 4 -62.87 -4.75 -4.77
N GLU A 5 -62.39 -4.72 -3.53
CA GLU A 5 -61.38 -3.75 -3.09
C GLU A 5 -60.01 -4.30 -3.49
N ARG A 6 -59.48 -3.75 -4.60
CA ARG A 6 -58.12 -3.97 -5.08
C ARG A 6 -57.22 -3.05 -4.25
N TRP A 7 -56.45 -3.67 -3.37
CA TRP A 7 -55.42 -3.00 -2.58
C TRP A 7 -54.49 -2.17 -3.46
N ASP A 8 -54.47 -0.89 -3.13
CA ASP A 8 -53.62 0.17 -3.63
C ASP A 8 -52.43 0.26 -2.67
N SER A 9 -51.33 -0.44 -2.96
CA SER A 9 -50.16 -0.44 -2.07
C SER A 9 -48.81 -0.70 -2.76
N ASP A 10 -48.64 -0.28 -4.01
CA ASP A 10 -47.34 -0.29 -4.72
C ASP A 10 -46.98 1.07 -5.35
N ARG A 11 -47.35 2.19 -4.70
CA ARG A 11 -46.95 3.53 -5.15
C ARG A 11 -45.74 4.04 -4.36
N TRP A 12 -44.59 3.40 -4.58
CA TRP A 12 -43.31 4.03 -4.23
C TRP A 12 -43.04 5.18 -5.20
N PRO A 13 -42.67 6.38 -4.71
CA PRO A 13 -42.48 7.55 -5.57
C PRO A 13 -41.26 7.35 -6.48
N GLU A 14 -41.46 7.53 -7.79
CA GLU A 14 -40.49 7.38 -8.90
C GLU A 14 -39.33 8.39 -8.86
N VAL A 15 -39.11 9.05 -7.73
CA VAL A 15 -38.24 10.23 -7.59
C VAL A 15 -36.76 9.84 -7.46
N GLU A 16 -36.44 8.65 -6.92
CA GLU A 16 -35.04 8.23 -6.74
C GLU A 16 -34.31 7.88 -8.05
N ARG A 17 -35.02 7.39 -9.07
CA ARG A 17 -34.38 7.00 -10.34
C ARG A 17 -33.94 8.19 -11.19
N GLU A 18 -34.63 9.31 -11.06
CA GLU A 18 -34.34 10.51 -11.84
C GLU A 18 -33.21 11.32 -11.19
N SER A 19 -33.14 11.37 -9.85
CA SER A 19 -32.00 11.94 -9.12
C SER A 19 -30.71 11.15 -9.36
N GLU A 20 -30.75 9.82 -9.29
CA GLU A 20 -29.56 8.98 -9.58
C GLU A 20 -29.10 9.10 -11.03
N ARG A 21 -30.03 9.23 -12.00
CA ARG A 21 -29.68 9.49 -13.41
C ARG A 21 -29.01 10.84 -13.60
N ARG A 22 -29.51 11.87 -12.92
CA ARG A 22 -29.01 13.24 -13.03
C ARG A 22 -27.66 13.41 -12.35
N ASP A 23 -27.43 12.71 -11.24
CA ASP A 23 -26.13 12.69 -10.58
C ASP A 23 -25.12 11.87 -11.37
N ARG A 24 -25.50 10.73 -11.98
CA ARG A 24 -24.61 9.97 -12.87
C ARG A 24 -24.19 10.77 -14.11
N ALA A 25 -25.11 11.51 -14.71
CA ALA A 25 -24.81 12.39 -15.85
C ALA A 25 -23.86 13.53 -15.46
N ARG A 26 -23.97 14.05 -14.23
CA ARG A 26 -23.11 15.12 -13.72
C ARG A 26 -21.69 14.63 -13.37
N TYR A 27 -21.55 13.38 -12.92
CA TYR A 27 -20.24 12.73 -12.73
C TYR A 27 -19.57 12.31 -14.04
N GLU A 28 -20.32 12.19 -15.15
CA GLU A 28 -19.77 11.94 -16.49
C GLU A 28 -19.27 13.23 -17.18
N GLU A 29 -19.72 14.41 -16.72
CA GLU A 29 -19.27 15.72 -17.18
C GLU A 29 -17.96 16.18 -16.53
N ASP A 30 -17.71 15.81 -15.27
CA ASP A 30 -16.39 15.92 -14.63
C ASP A 30 -15.54 14.69 -14.97
N GLY A 31 -15.23 14.55 -16.26
CA GLY A 31 -14.37 13.51 -16.78
C GLY A 31 -13.01 13.55 -16.10
N ALA A 32 -12.80 12.67 -15.12
CA ALA A 32 -11.47 12.38 -14.61
C ALA A 32 -10.55 12.18 -15.81
N PRO A 33 -9.43 12.91 -15.93
CA PRO A 33 -8.61 12.85 -17.12
C PRO A 33 -8.20 11.39 -17.33
N ILE A 34 -8.71 10.79 -18.41
CA ILE A 34 -8.44 9.41 -18.78
C ILE A 34 -6.98 9.35 -19.22
N VAL A 35 -6.09 9.27 -18.23
CA VAL A 35 -4.65 9.20 -18.45
C VAL A 35 -4.30 7.78 -18.86
N ASN A 36 -3.61 7.67 -20.00
CA ASN A 36 -3.15 6.39 -20.51
C ASN A 36 -2.11 5.82 -19.52
N PRO A 37 -2.34 4.62 -18.92
CA PRO A 37 -1.41 4.05 -17.95
C PRO A 37 0.01 3.87 -18.52
N TYR A 38 0.12 3.63 -19.82
CA TYR A 38 1.42 3.51 -20.51
C TYR A 38 2.22 4.83 -20.53
N ALA A 39 1.55 5.98 -20.51
CA ALA A 39 2.21 7.28 -20.46
C ALA A 39 2.86 7.54 -19.08
N ILE A 40 2.21 7.09 -18.00
CA ILE A 40 2.75 7.18 -16.64
C ILE A 40 4.03 6.34 -16.54
N VAL A 41 3.98 5.10 -17.05
CA VAL A 41 5.14 4.20 -17.07
C VAL A 41 6.29 4.78 -17.90
N ALA A 42 6.00 5.38 -19.06
CA ALA A 42 7.01 6.03 -19.89
C ALA A 42 7.70 7.20 -19.18
N LEU A 43 6.94 8.03 -18.46
CA LEU A 43 7.45 9.16 -17.68
C LEU A 43 8.33 8.70 -16.53
N VAL A 44 7.85 7.73 -15.73
CA VAL A 44 8.62 7.17 -14.62
C VAL A 44 9.91 6.53 -15.13
N GLY A 45 9.85 5.81 -16.26
CA GLY A 45 11.03 5.24 -16.91
C GLY A 45 12.04 6.30 -17.35
N ALA A 46 11.58 7.43 -17.90
CA ALA A 46 12.44 8.54 -18.29
C ALA A 46 13.12 9.19 -17.09
N LEU A 47 12.37 9.46 -16.00
CA LEU A 47 12.91 10.04 -14.77
C LEU A 47 13.96 9.14 -14.09
N LEU A 48 13.82 7.83 -14.23
CA LEU A 48 14.77 6.85 -13.71
C LEU A 48 15.94 6.55 -14.67
N GLY A 49 16.00 7.20 -15.84
CA GLY A 49 17.05 6.95 -16.85
C GLY A 49 16.92 5.61 -17.58
N LEU A 50 15.77 4.94 -17.48
CA LEU A 50 15.46 3.67 -18.15
C LEU A 50 14.99 3.93 -19.59
N PHE A 51 15.86 4.56 -20.39
CA PHE A 51 15.53 5.02 -21.74
C PHE A 51 14.91 3.95 -22.66
N PRO A 52 15.40 2.69 -22.72
CA PRO A 52 14.78 1.68 -23.59
C PRO A 52 13.34 1.36 -23.21
N VAL A 53 13.05 1.31 -21.91
CA VAL A 53 11.70 1.08 -21.37
C VAL A 53 10.80 2.28 -21.66
N ALA A 54 11.30 3.48 -21.39
CA ALA A 54 10.58 4.73 -21.64
C ALA A 54 10.19 4.89 -23.12
N ILE A 55 11.09 4.53 -24.05
CA ILE A 55 10.84 4.61 -25.50
C ILE A 55 9.72 3.66 -25.91
N VAL A 56 9.74 2.40 -25.47
CA VAL A 56 8.72 1.39 -25.84
C VAL A 56 7.34 1.79 -25.31
N PHE A 57 7.25 2.14 -24.03
CA PHE A 57 5.98 2.52 -23.42
C PHE A 57 5.47 3.87 -23.92
N GLY A 58 6.38 4.78 -24.26
CA GLY A 58 6.05 6.01 -24.97
C GLY A 58 5.37 5.69 -26.30
N MET A 59 6.00 4.89 -27.16
CA MET A 59 5.43 4.54 -28.48
C MET A 59 4.06 3.85 -28.38
N ILE A 60 3.85 3.00 -27.38
CA ILE A 60 2.53 2.38 -27.11
C ILE A 60 1.51 3.43 -26.67
N ALA A 61 1.91 4.40 -25.86
CA ALA A 61 1.05 5.52 -25.46
C ALA A 61 0.67 6.42 -26.65
N PHE A 62 1.57 6.58 -27.62
CA PHE A 62 1.36 7.37 -28.85
C PHE A 62 0.42 6.71 -29.88
N GLY A 63 0.15 5.40 -29.77
CA GLY A 63 -0.73 4.67 -30.70
C GLY A 63 -2.22 5.03 -30.61
N HIS A 64 -2.65 5.82 -29.61
CA HIS A 64 -4.04 6.25 -29.45
C HIS A 64 -4.27 7.69 -29.98
N PRO A 65 -5.25 7.90 -30.88
CA PRO A 65 -5.36 9.13 -31.69
C PRO A 65 -5.64 10.42 -30.90
N ARG A 66 -6.03 10.34 -29.63
CA ARG A 66 -6.35 11.52 -28.79
C ARG A 66 -5.17 12.09 -27.97
N GLY A 67 -4.02 11.42 -27.92
CA GLY A 67 -2.90 11.80 -27.02
C GLY A 67 -1.75 12.59 -27.66
N ARG A 68 -1.83 12.88 -28.96
CA ARG A 68 -0.65 13.32 -29.77
C ARG A 68 -0.02 14.64 -29.30
N ALA A 69 -0.82 15.57 -28.78
CA ALA A 69 -0.32 16.90 -28.36
C ALA A 69 0.45 16.86 -27.03
N MET A 70 -0.04 16.12 -26.03
CA MET A 70 0.62 15.98 -24.73
C MET A 70 2.00 15.33 -24.89
N ALA A 71 2.07 14.36 -25.77
CA ALA A 71 3.25 13.54 -25.92
C ALA A 71 4.32 14.23 -26.83
N SER A 72 3.94 15.16 -27.71
CA SER A 72 4.90 16.09 -28.33
C SER A 72 5.56 17.04 -27.32
N PHE A 73 4.80 17.54 -26.33
CA PHE A 73 5.39 18.38 -25.29
C PHE A 73 6.37 17.61 -24.40
N ALA A 74 6.04 16.37 -24.03
CA ALA A 74 6.93 15.51 -23.26
C ALA A 74 8.27 15.25 -23.99
N LEU A 75 8.23 15.03 -25.31
CA LEU A 75 9.43 14.80 -26.12
C LEU A 75 10.28 16.08 -26.23
N LEU A 76 9.64 17.24 -26.40
CA LEU A 76 10.33 18.54 -26.42
C LEU A 76 11.00 18.85 -25.08
N ILE A 77 10.34 18.54 -23.96
CA ILE A 77 10.90 18.71 -22.62
C ILE A 77 12.09 17.77 -22.41
N GLY A 78 11.97 16.50 -22.81
CA GLY A 78 13.08 15.54 -22.72
C GLY A 78 14.31 15.94 -23.56
N LEU A 79 14.09 16.46 -24.77
CA LEU A 79 15.18 17.00 -25.60
C LEU A 79 15.86 18.21 -24.97
N MET A 80 15.08 19.08 -24.32
CA MET A 80 15.59 20.26 -23.64
C MET A 80 16.45 19.88 -22.42
N GLU A 81 16.04 18.87 -21.66
CA GLU A 81 16.77 18.38 -20.50
C GLU A 81 18.10 17.71 -20.88
N VAL A 82 18.09 16.85 -21.91
CA VAL A 82 19.33 16.24 -22.42
C VAL A 82 20.29 17.31 -22.93
N GLY A 83 19.77 18.33 -23.62
CA GLY A 83 20.56 19.49 -24.04
C GLY A 83 21.21 20.21 -22.85
N ALA A 84 20.44 20.47 -21.78
CA ALA A 84 20.95 21.10 -20.57
C ALA A 84 22.04 20.27 -19.88
N ILE A 85 21.88 18.95 -19.81
CA ILE A 85 22.90 18.04 -19.23
C ILE A 85 24.17 18.07 -20.07
N VAL A 86 24.06 17.98 -21.40
CA VAL A 86 25.22 18.05 -22.31
C VAL A 86 25.91 19.40 -22.19
N SER A 87 25.17 20.51 -22.14
CA SER A 87 25.73 21.84 -21.91
C SER A 87 26.39 21.96 -20.53
N LEU A 88 25.79 21.42 -19.47
CA LEU A 88 26.37 21.42 -18.13
C LEU A 88 27.66 20.61 -18.06
N VAL A 89 27.73 19.46 -18.73
CA VAL A 89 28.96 18.64 -18.79
C VAL A 89 30.04 19.34 -19.59
N MET A 90 29.69 19.98 -20.72
CA MET A 90 30.64 20.67 -21.58
C MET A 90 31.12 22.01 -20.97
N PHE A 91 30.26 22.74 -20.25
CA PHE A 91 30.55 24.08 -19.73
C PHE A 91 30.85 24.11 -18.22
N GLY A 92 30.40 23.11 -17.45
CA GLY A 92 30.53 23.02 -16.00
C GLY A 92 31.84 22.42 -15.49
N GLY A 93 32.71 21.94 -16.38
CA GLY A 93 34.04 21.43 -16.03
C GLY A 93 34.96 22.47 -15.36
N THR A 94 34.68 23.76 -15.50
CA THR A 94 35.44 24.85 -14.85
C THR A 94 34.85 25.28 -13.50
N ALA A 95 33.51 25.30 -13.36
CA ALA A 95 32.85 25.76 -12.13
C ALA A 95 32.97 24.74 -10.98
N LEU A 96 32.97 23.43 -11.27
CA LEU A 96 33.05 22.40 -10.22
C LEU A 96 34.42 22.38 -9.51
N ARG A 97 35.49 22.80 -10.20
CA ARG A 97 36.85 22.90 -9.63
C ARG A 97 36.96 24.02 -8.59
N ASP A 98 36.23 25.12 -8.77
CA ASP A 98 36.27 26.26 -7.85
C ASP A 98 35.49 26.03 -6.55
N PHE A 99 34.43 25.21 -6.57
CA PHE A 99 33.69 24.82 -5.36
C PHE A 99 34.47 23.80 -4.52
N LEU A 100 35.15 22.84 -5.16
CA LEU A 100 35.97 21.86 -4.46
C LEU A 100 37.21 22.51 -3.82
N HIS A 101 37.87 23.46 -4.49
CA HIS A 101 39.00 24.18 -3.90
C HIS A 101 38.64 25.14 -2.75
N ARG A 102 37.39 25.62 -2.68
CA ARG A 102 36.93 26.46 -1.57
C ARG A 102 36.52 25.62 -0.36
N ALA A 103 35.96 24.44 -0.55
CA ALA A 103 35.60 23.52 0.54
C ALA A 103 36.84 22.97 1.28
N ASP A 104 37.94 22.69 0.57
CA ASP A 104 39.18 22.19 1.18
C ASP A 104 39.91 23.24 2.05
N ARG A 105 39.69 24.54 1.83
CA ARG A 105 40.32 25.59 2.65
C ARG A 105 39.62 25.86 3.99
N SER A 106 38.43 25.32 4.20
CA SER A 106 37.63 25.58 5.42
C SER A 106 37.77 24.49 6.50
N ALA A 107 38.46 23.38 6.22
CA ALA A 107 38.56 22.24 7.13
C ALA A 107 39.89 22.16 7.93
N ALA A 108 40.78 23.14 7.79
CA ALA A 108 42.13 23.08 8.36
C ALA A 108 42.40 24.12 9.45
N VAL A 109 41.54 24.23 10.48
CA VAL A 109 41.94 24.74 11.81
C VAL A 109 41.01 24.12 12.87
N SER A 110 41.52 23.12 13.60
CA SER A 110 41.35 22.93 15.06
C SER A 110 41.82 21.52 15.46
N GLU A 111 43.14 21.40 15.60
CA GLU A 111 43.83 20.45 16.47
C GLU A 111 43.63 20.97 17.91
N THR A 112 43.12 20.25 18.90
CA THR A 112 43.86 19.35 19.80
C THR A 112 42.91 19.01 20.95
N VAL A 113 42.80 17.74 21.38
CA VAL A 113 42.87 17.26 22.78
C VAL A 113 42.66 15.74 22.75
N GLN A 114 43.73 15.03 23.09
CA GLN A 114 43.78 13.60 23.42
C GLN A 114 43.36 13.43 24.90
N PRO A 115 42.84 12.25 25.32
CA PRO A 115 43.78 11.27 25.86
C PRO A 115 43.44 9.79 25.56
N THR A 116 44.55 9.06 25.39
CA THR A 116 44.86 7.63 25.55
C THR A 116 44.03 6.86 26.60
N VAL A 117 43.68 5.58 26.32
CA VAL A 117 44.03 4.37 27.11
C VAL A 117 43.60 3.07 26.38
N ARG A 118 44.62 2.31 25.94
CA ARG A 118 44.88 0.85 26.10
C ARG A 118 43.83 -0.19 25.69
N ALA A 119 44.14 -0.92 24.62
CA ALA A 119 43.56 -2.22 24.28
C ALA A 119 44.16 -3.35 25.13
N THR A 120 43.37 -4.39 25.44
CA THR A 120 43.84 -5.68 25.97
C THR A 120 42.91 -6.80 25.48
N PRO A 121 43.40 -8.01 25.14
CA PRO A 121 42.66 -8.99 24.36
C PRO A 121 41.78 -9.94 25.19
N ALA A 122 40.79 -10.52 24.52
CA ALA A 122 39.84 -11.49 25.04
C ALA A 122 40.49 -12.84 25.40
N THR A 123 40.06 -13.46 26.50
CA THR A 123 40.09 -14.92 26.74
C THR A 123 39.06 -15.29 27.83
N THR A 124 38.10 -16.15 27.46
CA THR A 124 37.45 -17.28 28.17
C THR A 124 37.22 -17.21 29.69
N THR A 125 35.99 -17.53 30.18
CA THR A 125 35.63 -18.71 31.02
C THR A 125 34.14 -18.65 31.44
N ALA A 126 33.53 -19.83 31.55
CA ALA A 126 32.12 -20.12 31.86
C ALA A 126 31.71 -19.96 33.34
N SER A 127 30.39 -20.12 33.56
CA SER A 127 29.71 -20.53 34.81
C SER A 127 29.29 -19.43 35.80
N ALA A 128 27.98 -19.23 35.96
CA ALA A 128 27.25 -19.49 37.20
C ALA A 128 25.77 -19.12 37.07
N ALA A 129 24.91 -20.01 37.57
CA ALA A 129 23.49 -19.79 37.74
C ALA A 129 23.21 -18.70 38.79
N ALA A 130 22.19 -17.87 38.53
CA ALA A 130 21.49 -17.10 39.57
C ALA A 130 20.05 -16.84 39.13
N THR A 131 19.11 -17.53 39.79
CA THR A 131 17.71 -17.12 39.90
C THR A 131 17.64 -15.91 40.83
N PRO A 132 16.87 -14.87 40.48
CA PRO A 132 15.90 -14.36 41.45
C PRO A 132 14.53 -14.02 40.84
N THR A 133 13.49 -14.53 41.52
CA THR A 133 12.23 -13.89 41.97
C THR A 133 11.38 -13.06 40.97
N PRO A 134 10.04 -13.29 40.91
CA PRO A 134 9.19 -12.82 39.83
C PRO A 134 8.88 -11.33 39.91
N THR A 135 9.29 -10.58 38.89
CA THR A 135 8.65 -9.31 38.53
C THR A 135 7.28 -9.63 37.93
N PRO A 136 6.19 -8.92 38.31
CA PRO A 136 4.92 -9.04 37.62
C PRO A 136 5.08 -8.41 36.23
N ALA A 137 5.60 -9.19 35.27
CA ALA A 137 5.40 -8.89 33.88
C ALA A 137 3.90 -9.08 33.64
N THR A 138 3.22 -7.96 33.46
CA THR A 138 1.83 -7.84 33.02
C THR A 138 1.59 -8.86 31.92
N THR A 139 1.08 -10.03 32.31
CA THR A 139 0.56 -11.00 31.37
C THR A 139 -0.74 -10.35 30.91
N THR A 140 -0.66 -9.54 29.86
CA THR A 140 -1.83 -9.08 29.14
C THR A 140 -2.52 -10.36 28.69
N ALA A 141 -3.53 -10.73 29.45
CA ALA A 141 -4.39 -11.85 29.16
C ALA A 141 -4.76 -11.77 27.68
N ALA A 142 -4.54 -12.86 26.94
CA ALA A 142 -5.24 -13.06 25.70
C ALA A 142 -6.72 -12.75 25.99
N ALA A 143 -7.26 -11.71 25.36
CA ALA A 143 -8.65 -11.33 25.55
C ALA A 143 -9.51 -12.53 25.13
N THR A 144 -9.88 -13.34 26.12
CA THR A 144 -10.70 -14.55 25.99
C THR A 144 -12.16 -14.12 26.05
N GLY A 145 -12.49 -13.09 25.27
CA GLY A 145 -13.81 -12.51 25.16
C GLY A 145 -14.25 -12.58 23.71
N THR A 146 -15.55 -12.80 23.51
CA THR A 146 -16.17 -12.75 22.18
C THR A 146 -15.79 -11.43 21.50
N PRO A 147 -15.16 -11.45 20.32
CA PRO A 147 -14.71 -10.24 19.65
C PRO A 147 -15.89 -9.32 19.35
N VAL A 148 -15.70 -8.02 19.59
CA VAL A 148 -16.70 -6.99 19.37
C VAL A 148 -16.18 -6.03 18.31
N LYS A 149 -17.02 -5.68 17.33
CA LYS A 149 -16.65 -4.74 16.28
C LYS A 149 -16.15 -3.42 16.87
N GLY A 150 -15.02 -2.93 16.36
CA GLY A 150 -14.36 -1.70 16.79
C GLY A 150 -13.47 -1.85 18.02
N GLN A 151 -13.53 -2.96 18.76
CA GLN A 151 -12.58 -3.23 19.85
C GLN A 151 -11.17 -3.40 19.30
N THR A 152 -10.18 -2.99 20.10
CA THR A 152 -8.78 -3.21 19.78
C THR A 152 -8.43 -4.69 19.87
N CYS A 153 -7.51 -5.12 19.02
CA CYS A 153 -6.89 -6.43 19.06
C CYS A 153 -5.38 -6.28 19.09
N THR A 154 -4.67 -7.36 19.38
CA THR A 154 -3.19 -7.34 19.41
C THR A 154 -2.62 -7.62 18.03
N GLU A 155 -1.36 -7.24 17.82
CA GLU A 155 -0.62 -7.55 16.59
C GLU A 155 -0.56 -9.07 16.31
N ALA A 156 -0.45 -9.89 17.36
CA ALA A 156 -0.48 -11.34 17.22
C ALA A 156 -1.82 -11.88 16.68
N GLN A 157 -2.91 -11.10 16.82
CA GLN A 157 -4.25 -11.46 16.35
C GLN A 157 -4.54 -10.97 14.93
N VAL A 158 -3.60 -10.33 14.23
CA VAL A 158 -3.85 -9.76 12.89
C VAL A 158 -4.25 -10.82 11.87
N GLY A 159 -5.35 -10.57 11.16
CA GLY A 159 -5.99 -11.49 10.25
C GLY A 159 -6.74 -12.63 10.93
N LEU A 160 -6.74 -12.74 12.27
CA LEU A 160 -7.46 -13.79 12.97
C LEU A 160 -8.97 -13.63 12.80
N ILE A 161 -9.66 -14.76 12.61
CA ILE A 161 -11.10 -14.82 12.39
C ILE A 161 -11.79 -15.00 13.74
N GLY A 162 -12.63 -14.02 14.08
CA GLY A 162 -13.45 -13.98 15.27
C GLY A 162 -14.93 -14.16 14.95
N THR A 163 -15.71 -14.66 15.90
CA THR A 163 -17.19 -14.67 15.79
C THR A 163 -17.75 -13.78 16.90
N ALA A 164 -18.49 -12.74 16.52
CA ALA A 164 -19.14 -11.84 17.46
C ALA A 164 -20.36 -12.51 18.13
N ALA A 165 -20.90 -11.87 19.17
CA ALA A 165 -22.04 -12.40 19.93
C ALA A 165 -23.32 -12.54 19.10
N ASP A 166 -23.43 -11.78 18.01
CA ASP A 166 -24.52 -11.83 17.03
C ASP A 166 -24.30 -12.91 15.94
N GLY A 167 -23.21 -13.68 16.04
CA GLY A 167 -22.83 -14.69 15.05
C GLY A 167 -22.11 -14.13 13.81
N SER A 168 -21.88 -12.82 13.75
CA SER A 168 -21.15 -12.22 12.63
C SER A 168 -19.66 -12.55 12.68
N THR A 169 -19.04 -12.73 11.51
CA THR A 169 -17.60 -12.97 11.41
C THR A 169 -16.86 -11.64 11.41
N LEU A 170 -15.91 -11.49 12.33
CA LEU A 170 -15.03 -10.32 12.45
C LEU A 170 -13.59 -10.72 12.16
N LEU A 171 -12.81 -9.79 11.63
CA LEU A 171 -11.37 -9.94 11.40
C LEU A 171 -10.63 -8.88 12.19
N CYS A 172 -9.52 -9.24 12.83
CA CYS A 172 -8.62 -8.26 13.41
C CYS A 172 -7.74 -7.66 12.30
N LEU A 173 -7.97 -6.40 11.94
CA LEU A 173 -7.28 -5.73 10.84
C LEU A 173 -6.60 -4.46 11.33
N PHE A 174 -5.51 -4.09 10.67
CA PHE A 174 -4.86 -2.80 10.88
C PHE A 174 -5.63 -1.70 10.16
N SER A 175 -6.09 -0.70 10.90
CA SER A 175 -6.61 0.54 10.34
C SER A 175 -5.48 1.56 10.26
N SER A 176 -5.23 2.11 9.06
CA SER A 176 -4.37 3.27 8.90
C SER A 176 -5.10 4.57 9.30
N GLY A 177 -4.35 5.63 9.64
CA GLY A 177 -4.89 6.95 10.01
C GLY A 177 -4.44 7.46 11.38
N VAL A 178 -4.90 8.67 11.76
CA VAL A 178 -4.47 9.40 12.98
C VAL A 178 -4.79 8.64 14.28
N ASN A 179 -5.83 7.80 14.25
CA ASN A 179 -6.20 6.88 15.35
C ASN A 179 -6.07 5.41 14.90
N GLY A 180 -5.05 5.14 14.08
CA GLY A 180 -4.77 3.85 13.51
C GLY A 180 -4.36 2.81 14.55
N GLY A 181 -4.45 1.54 14.17
CA GLY A 181 -4.16 0.40 15.04
C GLY A 181 -5.01 -0.81 14.69
N TYR A 182 -4.73 -1.91 15.41
CA TYR A 182 -5.40 -3.18 15.20
C TYR A 182 -6.78 -3.19 15.86
N LYS A 183 -7.83 -3.45 15.06
CA LYS A 183 -9.21 -3.48 15.53
C LYS A 183 -9.99 -4.62 14.88
N TRP A 184 -10.96 -5.14 15.61
CA TRP A 184 -11.94 -6.08 15.07
C TRP A 184 -12.90 -5.36 14.11
N ALA A 185 -12.85 -5.72 12.83
CA ALA A 185 -13.66 -5.16 11.76
C ALA A 185 -14.58 -6.22 11.15
N GLY A 186 -15.65 -5.79 10.49
CA GLY A 186 -16.63 -6.67 9.85
C GLY A 186 -18.05 -6.08 9.85
N PRO A 187 -19.07 -6.87 9.48
CA PRO A 187 -19.02 -8.30 9.18
C PRO A 187 -18.30 -8.62 7.87
N TYR A 188 -17.59 -9.75 7.82
CA TYR A 188 -16.94 -10.27 6.61
C TYR A 188 -17.43 -11.67 6.25
N ALA A 189 -17.42 -12.01 4.97
CA ALA A 189 -17.69 -13.36 4.48
C ALA A 189 -16.37 -14.07 4.15
N VAL A 190 -15.90 -14.93 5.05
CA VAL A 190 -14.71 -15.76 4.83
C VAL A 190 -15.13 -17.19 4.54
N ALA A 191 -14.79 -17.70 3.35
CA ALA A 191 -15.08 -19.08 2.97
C ALA A 191 -14.48 -20.06 4.00
N SER A 192 -15.07 -21.24 4.15
CA SER A 192 -14.58 -22.27 5.09
C SER A 192 -13.40 -23.07 4.57
N GLY A 193 -13.03 -22.90 3.29
CA GLY A 193 -11.90 -23.59 2.68
C GLY A 193 -10.58 -23.23 3.33
N VAL A 194 -9.77 -24.24 3.65
CA VAL A 194 -8.44 -24.06 4.22
C VAL A 194 -7.41 -23.98 3.10
N GLN A 195 -6.59 -22.93 3.10
CA GLN A 195 -5.55 -22.65 2.12
C GLN A 195 -4.29 -22.16 2.82
N GLN A 196 -3.18 -22.11 2.08
CA GLN A 196 -1.89 -21.67 2.60
C GLN A 196 -1.42 -20.39 1.91
N THR A 197 -0.90 -19.46 2.70
CA THR A 197 -0.32 -18.23 2.20
C THR A 197 0.73 -18.49 1.13
N GLY A 198 0.72 -17.71 0.06
CA GLY A 198 1.66 -17.79 -1.05
C GLY A 198 1.30 -18.81 -2.13
N THR A 199 0.28 -19.65 -1.92
CA THR A 199 -0.16 -20.61 -2.94
C THR A 199 -1.07 -19.96 -3.97
N SER A 200 -1.12 -20.51 -5.19
CA SER A 200 -1.96 -19.97 -6.27
C SER A 200 -3.45 -20.10 -5.95
N CYS A 201 -4.23 -19.11 -6.34
CA CYS A 201 -5.68 -19.09 -6.16
C CYS A 201 -6.39 -18.69 -7.47
N ASP A 202 -7.69 -18.97 -7.55
CA ASP A 202 -8.55 -18.48 -8.64
C ASP A 202 -9.52 -17.43 -8.08
N PRO A 203 -9.35 -16.14 -8.40
CA PRO A 203 -10.16 -15.06 -7.84
C PRO A 203 -11.60 -15.08 -8.35
N SER A 204 -11.87 -15.80 -9.44
CA SER A 204 -13.23 -15.97 -9.98
C SER A 204 -14.03 -17.05 -9.23
N ALA A 205 -13.33 -18.06 -8.71
CA ALA A 205 -13.94 -19.18 -7.98
C ALA A 205 -13.91 -18.97 -6.46
N GLN A 206 -12.85 -18.37 -5.92
CA GLN A 206 -12.60 -18.23 -4.48
C GLN A 206 -12.01 -16.85 -4.17
N LYS A 207 -12.75 -16.01 -3.44
CA LYS A 207 -12.31 -14.67 -3.05
C LYS A 207 -11.56 -14.63 -1.72
N SER A 208 -11.93 -15.53 -0.81
CA SER A 208 -11.37 -15.61 0.55
C SER A 208 -11.21 -17.07 0.97
N ALA A 209 -10.33 -17.32 1.92
CA ALA A 209 -10.08 -18.63 2.52
C ALA A 209 -9.58 -18.46 3.96
N ARG A 210 -9.31 -19.57 4.64
CA ARG A 210 -8.73 -19.60 6.00
C ARG A 210 -7.41 -20.33 6.00
N THR A 211 -6.50 -19.95 6.86
CA THR A 211 -5.36 -20.79 7.21
C THR A 211 -5.73 -21.83 8.27
N THR A 212 -4.87 -22.82 8.49
CA THR A 212 -5.03 -23.82 9.55
C THR A 212 -5.00 -23.22 10.96
N ASP A 213 -4.34 -22.08 11.14
CA ASP A 213 -4.30 -21.31 12.39
C ASP A 213 -5.48 -20.33 12.54
N GLY A 214 -6.47 -20.38 11.65
CA GLY A 214 -7.72 -19.61 11.77
C GLY A 214 -7.58 -18.15 11.36
N ARG A 215 -6.61 -17.81 10.51
CA ARG A 215 -6.47 -16.47 9.91
C ARG A 215 -7.14 -16.42 8.54
N ALA A 216 -7.62 -15.24 8.17
CA ALA A 216 -8.22 -14.99 6.88
C ALA A 216 -7.16 -14.78 5.81
N LEU A 217 -7.43 -15.36 4.64
CA LEU A 217 -6.71 -15.15 3.41
C LEU A 217 -7.64 -14.49 2.39
N VAL A 218 -7.06 -13.64 1.55
CA VAL A 218 -7.72 -13.08 0.37
C VAL A 218 -6.95 -13.52 -0.87
N CYS A 219 -7.69 -13.82 -1.94
CA CYS A 219 -7.09 -14.15 -3.23
C CYS A 219 -6.83 -12.85 -3.98
N GLU A 220 -5.57 -12.44 -4.09
CA GLU A 220 -5.18 -11.22 -4.79
C GLU A 220 -4.41 -11.52 -6.07
N GLY A 221 -4.49 -10.61 -7.03
CA GLY A 221 -3.91 -10.75 -8.36
C GLY A 221 -4.96 -11.00 -9.44
N GLN A 222 -4.50 -11.31 -10.65
CA GLN A 222 -5.35 -11.49 -11.82
C GLN A 222 -4.99 -12.77 -12.58
N GLY A 223 -6.02 -13.50 -13.01
CA GLY A 223 -5.88 -14.73 -13.76
C GLY A 223 -5.08 -15.80 -13.01
N ARG A 224 -4.14 -16.45 -13.70
CA ARG A 224 -3.33 -17.56 -13.15
C ARG A 224 -2.23 -17.13 -12.18
N ASN A 225 -1.98 -15.83 -12.08
CA ASN A 225 -0.95 -15.27 -11.19
C ASN A 225 -1.52 -14.82 -9.85
N ALA A 226 -2.80 -15.07 -9.60
CA ALA A 226 -3.40 -14.76 -8.32
C ALA A 226 -2.89 -15.71 -7.24
N MET A 227 -2.67 -15.17 -6.04
CA MET A 227 -2.11 -15.89 -4.90
C MET A 227 -2.88 -15.57 -3.63
N TRP A 228 -2.90 -16.55 -2.72
CA TRP A 228 -3.43 -16.37 -1.39
C TRP A 228 -2.49 -15.49 -0.57
N VAL A 229 -2.99 -14.36 -0.10
CA VAL A 229 -2.26 -13.42 0.76
C VAL A 229 -2.98 -13.23 2.09
N PRO A 230 -2.24 -12.96 3.19
CA PRO A 230 -2.85 -12.73 4.50
C PRO A 230 -3.71 -11.47 4.47
N TRP A 231 -4.92 -11.56 5.01
CA TRP A 231 -5.79 -10.41 5.11
C TRP A 231 -5.49 -9.64 6.40
N THR A 232 -4.66 -8.60 6.31
CA THR A 232 -4.14 -7.87 7.48
C THR A 232 -4.59 -6.42 7.58
N GLU A 233 -5.12 -5.85 6.49
CA GLU A 233 -5.49 -4.44 6.40
C GLU A 233 -6.98 -4.26 6.05
N LEU A 234 -7.50 -3.10 6.45
CA LEU A 234 -8.90 -2.69 6.34
C LEU A 234 -9.21 -2.00 5.01
#